data_AF-A0A9D3ACX1-F1
#
_entry.id   AF-A0A9D3ACX1-F1
#
_cell.length_a   1.000
_cell.length_b   1.000
_cell.length_c   1.000
_cell.angle_alpha   90.00
_cell.angle_beta   90.00
_cell.angle_gamma   90.00
#
_symmetry.space_group_name_H-M   'P 1'
#
loop_
_entity.id
_entity.type
_entity.pdbx_description
1 polymer ?
#
loop_
_entity_poly.entity_id
_entity_poly.type
_entity_poly.pdbx_seq_one_letter_code
_entity_poly.pdbx_strand_id
1 'polypeptide(L)'
;METRELRALLERVAKGEASASEAERALRTAPFTDLGYAKADHHRGLRQGVSEVVYGEGKTAEQIAGICRALADGGQKRVLVTRLDAEKAAEVERLLSQGKDAVPLPFEYRDLPRLGILGGLPAPDGAGAVVVAAAGTSDLPVAEEAAVTAEVLGNEVVRLYDVGVAGIHRLLAHADDIAAARAVVAVAGMEGALASVVGGLASCPVIAVPTSVGYGASFGGVAALLAMLNSCASGVSVVNIDNGFGAGYQAHLVNHAGAFAGCGRRAGERPTLRWSLEENATRRHLLSEALLHLSEARRAQVRADMQAAGVPDAHHHDLGEVTATIDALRASERVKGDMRAIYRILAEAEAAAHGCSVDETHFHEVGNGEAIENVLAICLAVEALDPVEIVATRVQTGEGTVVCAHGELPVPAPATAAVIARGIPVCERRLPGERCTPTSAAVILHFVDRFEA
;
A
#
# COMPACT_ATOMS: atom_id res chain seq x y z
N MET A 1 12.61 7.16 -16.30
CA MET A 1 12.42 5.79 -15.73
C MET A 1 11.95 5.94 -14.29
N GLU A 2 10.91 5.22 -13.87
CA GLU A 2 10.40 5.26 -12.49
C GLU A 2 11.06 4.20 -11.59
N THR A 3 10.98 4.35 -10.26
CA THR A 3 11.61 3.40 -9.30
C THR A 3 11.12 1.96 -9.49
N ARG A 4 9.82 1.77 -9.78
CA ARG A 4 9.25 0.44 -10.05
C ARG A 4 9.83 -0.19 -11.33
N GLU A 5 10.02 0.61 -12.38
CA GLU A 5 10.60 0.16 -13.64
C GLU A 5 12.08 -0.19 -13.48
N LEU A 6 12.82 0.59 -12.69
CA LEU A 6 14.21 0.29 -12.34
C LEU A 6 14.30 -1.01 -11.55
N ARG A 7 13.42 -1.21 -10.57
CA ARG A 7 13.37 -2.46 -9.79
C ARG A 7 13.05 -3.66 -10.67
N ALA A 8 12.05 -3.54 -11.55
CA ALA A 8 11.72 -4.59 -12.52
C ALA A 8 12.89 -4.88 -13.48
N LEU A 9 13.62 -3.86 -13.94
CA LEU A 9 14.83 -4.01 -14.76
C LEU A 9 15.93 -4.77 -13.99
N LEU A 10 16.18 -4.41 -12.73
CA LEU A 10 17.17 -5.08 -11.88
C LEU A 10 16.77 -6.52 -11.57
N GLU A 11 15.48 -6.79 -11.35
CA GLU A 11 14.94 -8.14 -11.15
C GLU A 11 15.10 -9.00 -12.41
N ARG A 12 14.88 -8.44 -13.60
CA ARG A 12 15.15 -9.13 -14.87
C ARG A 12 16.64 -9.44 -15.05
N VAL A 13 17.53 -8.53 -14.66
CA VAL A 13 18.98 -8.80 -14.66
C VAL A 13 19.32 -9.94 -13.70
N ALA A 14 18.75 -9.93 -12.49
CA ALA A 14 18.97 -10.98 -11.48
C ALA A 14 18.45 -12.36 -11.94
N LYS A 15 17.38 -12.38 -12.76
CA LYS A 15 16.84 -13.60 -13.38
C LYS A 15 17.59 -14.05 -14.64
N GLY A 16 18.55 -13.27 -15.14
CA GLY A 16 19.26 -13.54 -16.39
C GLY A 16 18.43 -13.23 -17.66
N GLU A 17 17.28 -12.58 -17.51
CA GLU A 17 16.36 -12.17 -18.59
C GLU A 17 16.76 -10.83 -19.23
N ALA A 18 17.77 -10.17 -18.68
CA ALA A 18 18.44 -9.00 -19.22
C ALA A 18 19.92 -9.05 -18.84
N SER A 19 20.81 -8.66 -19.75
CA SER A 19 22.23 -8.53 -19.47
C SER A 19 22.53 -7.25 -18.67
N ALA A 20 23.63 -7.25 -17.93
CA ALA A 20 24.11 -6.05 -17.24
C ALA A 20 24.32 -4.87 -18.22
N SER A 21 24.77 -5.14 -19.45
CA SER A 21 24.94 -4.12 -20.49
C SER A 21 23.61 -3.55 -21.01
N GLU A 22 22.53 -4.33 -21.01
CA GLU A 22 21.19 -3.83 -21.33
C GLU A 22 20.66 -2.92 -20.23
N ALA A 23 20.87 -3.28 -18.97
CA ALA A 23 20.51 -2.42 -17.84
C ALA A 23 21.35 -1.14 -17.78
N GLU A 24 22.66 -1.24 -18.03
CA GLU A 24 23.56 -0.09 -18.11
C GLU A 24 23.12 0.88 -19.23
N ARG A 25 22.76 0.36 -20.41
CA ARG A 25 22.25 1.17 -21.52
C ARG A 25 20.93 1.87 -21.18
N ALA A 26 20.04 1.21 -20.42
CA ALA A 26 18.82 1.82 -19.92
C ALA A 26 19.06 2.90 -18.84
N LEU A 27 20.20 2.83 -18.13
CA LEU A 27 20.61 3.76 -17.07
C LEU A 27 21.54 4.89 -17.57
N ARG A 28 22.04 4.82 -18.81
CA ARG A 28 23.02 5.76 -19.38
C ARG A 28 22.45 7.12 -19.80
N THR A 29 21.16 7.37 -19.63
CA THR A 29 20.59 8.71 -19.87
C THR A 29 21.14 9.72 -18.86
N ALA A 30 21.48 10.92 -19.34
CA ALA A 30 21.87 12.01 -18.46
C ALA A 30 20.70 12.38 -17.52
N PRO A 31 20.97 12.83 -16.28
CA PRO A 31 19.91 13.15 -15.31
C PRO A 31 18.95 14.23 -15.81
N PHE A 32 19.37 15.02 -16.81
CA PHE A 32 18.55 16.01 -17.49
C PHE A 32 19.04 16.24 -18.93
N THR A 33 18.16 16.78 -19.78
CA THR A 33 18.51 17.37 -21.09
C THR A 33 18.43 18.88 -20.99
N ASP A 34 19.51 19.59 -21.33
CA ASP A 34 19.52 21.05 -21.42
C ASP A 34 19.06 21.51 -22.81
N LEU A 35 17.91 22.18 -22.87
CA LEU A 35 17.32 22.72 -24.09
C LEU A 35 17.72 24.19 -24.32
N GLY A 36 18.58 24.76 -23.46
CA GLY A 36 18.99 26.18 -23.47
C GLY A 36 17.99 27.13 -22.79
N TYR A 37 16.69 26.78 -22.77
CA TYR A 37 15.64 27.52 -22.08
C TYR A 37 14.97 26.73 -20.94
N ALA A 38 15.23 25.43 -20.86
CA ALA A 38 14.73 24.54 -19.82
C ALA A 38 15.68 23.34 -19.68
N LYS A 39 15.73 22.75 -18.48
CA LYS A 39 16.48 21.51 -18.21
C LYS A 39 15.47 20.42 -17.83
N ALA A 40 15.12 19.57 -18.79
CA ALA A 40 14.17 18.49 -18.59
C ALA A 40 14.83 17.34 -17.80
N ASP A 41 14.36 17.04 -16.60
CA ASP A 41 14.88 16.09 -15.63
C ASP A 41 14.29 14.69 -15.79
N HIS A 42 15.03 13.82 -16.48
CA HIS A 42 14.63 12.44 -16.75
C HIS A 42 14.66 11.53 -15.51
N HIS A 43 15.30 11.98 -14.43
CA HIS A 43 15.52 11.21 -13.22
C HIS A 43 14.60 11.59 -12.06
N ARG A 44 13.70 12.56 -12.25
CA ARG A 44 12.74 12.98 -11.22
C ARG A 44 11.91 11.80 -10.70
N GLY A 45 11.44 10.96 -11.62
CA GLY A 45 10.73 9.72 -11.31
C GLY A 45 11.49 8.78 -10.37
N LEU A 46 12.78 8.56 -10.66
CA LEU A 46 13.66 7.73 -9.80
C LEU A 46 13.81 8.29 -8.39
N ARG A 47 13.85 9.63 -8.24
CA ARG A 47 14.12 10.29 -6.96
C ARG A 47 12.85 10.56 -6.14
N GLN A 48 11.72 10.81 -6.80
CA GLN A 48 10.50 11.31 -6.16
C GLN A 48 9.29 10.39 -6.39
N GLY A 49 9.43 9.31 -7.17
CA GLY A 49 8.35 8.37 -7.48
C GLY A 49 7.33 8.86 -8.49
N VAL A 50 7.49 10.09 -9.01
CA VAL A 50 6.63 10.69 -10.02
C VAL A 50 7.49 11.43 -11.06
N SER A 51 7.18 11.23 -12.34
CA SER A 51 7.86 11.85 -13.47
C SER A 51 7.67 13.38 -13.51
N GLU A 52 8.44 14.08 -14.33
CA GLU A 52 8.37 15.54 -14.40
C GLU A 52 7.06 16.05 -15.04
N VAL A 53 6.57 17.18 -14.54
CA VAL A 53 5.37 17.88 -15.01
C VAL A 53 5.78 19.23 -15.57
N VAL A 54 5.19 19.63 -16.69
CA VAL A 54 5.51 20.88 -17.38
C VAL A 54 4.58 22.00 -16.89
N TYR A 55 5.15 23.06 -16.32
CA TYR A 55 4.41 24.29 -16.07
C TYR A 55 4.27 25.11 -17.36
N GLY A 56 3.06 25.23 -17.92
CA GLY A 56 2.82 25.86 -19.23
C GLY A 56 2.67 27.39 -19.19
N GLU A 57 2.30 27.95 -18.05
CA GLU A 57 2.14 29.41 -17.92
C GLU A 57 3.50 30.12 -18.09
N GLY A 58 3.51 31.17 -18.92
CA GLY A 58 4.73 31.91 -19.28
C GLY A 58 5.66 31.24 -20.30
N LYS A 59 5.39 30.01 -20.74
CA LYS A 59 6.15 29.32 -21.80
C LYS A 59 5.46 29.44 -23.17
N THR A 60 6.25 29.46 -24.24
CA THR A 60 5.73 29.39 -25.62
C THR A 60 5.35 27.96 -26.00
N ALA A 61 4.53 27.78 -27.05
CA ALA A 61 4.13 26.46 -27.53
C ALA A 61 5.34 25.61 -27.96
N GLU A 62 6.35 26.23 -28.59
CA GLU A 62 7.58 25.57 -29.02
C GLU A 62 8.41 25.08 -27.83
N GLN A 63 8.49 25.87 -26.75
CA GLN A 63 9.18 25.48 -25.53
C GLN A 63 8.47 24.31 -24.85
N ILE A 64 7.14 24.34 -24.77
CA ILE A 64 6.34 23.26 -24.18
C ILE A 64 6.51 21.98 -25.00
N ALA A 65 6.36 22.04 -26.33
CA ALA A 65 6.55 20.90 -27.20
C ALA A 65 7.98 20.36 -27.15
N GLY A 66 8.99 21.23 -27.05
CA GLY A 66 10.39 20.85 -26.86
C GLY A 66 10.64 20.09 -25.57
N ILE A 67 10.07 20.55 -24.45
CA ILE A 67 10.17 19.86 -23.15
C ILE A 67 9.44 18.52 -23.21
N CYS A 68 8.23 18.47 -23.76
CA CYS A 68 7.46 17.23 -23.89
C CYS A 68 8.20 16.19 -24.73
N ARG A 69 8.81 16.60 -25.85
CA ARG A 69 9.68 15.75 -26.66
C ARG A 69 10.85 15.20 -25.87
N ALA A 70 11.60 16.09 -25.20
CA ALA A 70 12.76 15.68 -24.43
C ALA A 70 12.39 14.63 -23.37
N LEU A 71 11.29 14.84 -22.63
CA LEU A 71 10.81 13.90 -21.62
C LEU A 71 10.37 12.57 -22.25
N ALA A 72 9.63 12.60 -23.36
CA ALA A 72 9.21 11.40 -24.07
C ALA A 72 10.40 10.60 -24.62
N ASP A 73 11.40 11.26 -25.21
CA ASP A 73 12.65 10.65 -25.67
C ASP A 73 13.47 10.08 -24.52
N GLY A 74 13.38 10.71 -23.34
CA GLY A 74 13.91 10.21 -22.07
C GLY A 74 13.18 8.98 -21.51
N GLY A 75 12.16 8.48 -22.22
CA GLY A 75 11.38 7.30 -21.89
C GLY A 75 10.18 7.58 -20.97
N GLN A 76 9.86 8.84 -20.71
CA GLN A 76 8.65 9.19 -19.94
C GLN A 76 7.41 8.91 -20.79
N LYS A 77 6.62 7.92 -20.38
CA LYS A 77 5.42 7.48 -21.11
C LYS A 77 4.28 8.50 -21.08
N ARG A 78 4.27 9.38 -20.06
CA ARG A 78 3.18 10.30 -19.78
C ARG A 78 3.69 11.64 -19.30
N VAL A 79 3.26 12.74 -19.92
CA VAL A 79 3.65 14.10 -19.54
C VAL A 79 2.40 14.94 -19.32
N LEU A 80 2.28 15.53 -18.12
CA LEU A 80 1.24 16.50 -17.80
C LEU A 80 1.77 17.91 -18.03
N VAL A 81 0.99 18.76 -18.68
CA VAL A 81 1.23 20.19 -18.87
C VAL A 81 0.15 20.96 -18.13
N THR A 82 0.54 21.76 -17.14
CA THR A 82 -0.38 22.57 -16.32
C THR A 82 -0.53 23.99 -16.88
N ARG A 83 -1.69 24.62 -16.64
CA ARG A 83 -1.97 26.02 -17.01
C ARG A 83 -1.72 26.33 -18.49
N LEU A 84 -2.27 25.49 -19.35
CA LEU A 84 -2.17 25.57 -20.81
C LEU A 84 -3.48 26.13 -21.39
N ASP A 85 -3.45 27.29 -22.04
CA ASP A 85 -4.61 27.81 -22.80
C ASP A 85 -4.82 27.06 -24.12
N ALA A 86 -6.05 27.15 -24.64
CA ALA A 86 -6.49 26.41 -25.82
C ALA A 86 -5.69 26.73 -27.09
N GLU A 87 -5.31 28.00 -27.30
CA GLU A 87 -4.50 28.40 -28.45
C GLU A 87 -3.10 27.77 -28.39
N LYS A 88 -2.43 27.86 -27.23
CA LYS A 88 -1.15 27.17 -27.03
C LYS A 88 -1.30 25.66 -27.11
N ALA A 89 -2.39 25.08 -26.62
CA ALA A 89 -2.63 23.64 -26.69
C ALA A 89 -2.72 23.12 -28.13
N ALA A 90 -3.47 23.81 -28.99
CA ALA A 90 -3.60 23.45 -30.40
C ALA A 90 -2.25 23.52 -31.13
N GLU A 91 -1.43 24.53 -30.84
CA GLU A 91 -0.11 24.64 -31.43
C GLU A 91 0.87 23.59 -30.89
N VAL A 92 0.83 23.29 -29.59
CA VAL A 92 1.61 22.19 -28.99
C VAL A 92 1.24 20.85 -29.63
N GLU A 93 -0.05 20.56 -29.79
CA GLU A 93 -0.54 19.33 -30.44
C GLU A 93 0.00 19.23 -31.88
N ARG A 94 -0.08 20.31 -32.65
CA ARG A 94 0.44 20.38 -34.01
C ARG A 94 1.95 20.11 -34.05
N LEU A 95 2.71 20.74 -33.16
CA LEU A 95 4.17 20.61 -33.07
C LEU A 95 4.64 19.23 -32.61
N LEU A 96 3.83 18.52 -31.81
CA LEU A 96 4.11 17.16 -31.35
C LEU A 96 3.70 16.10 -32.37
N SER A 97 2.66 16.36 -33.19
CA SER A 97 2.10 15.38 -34.12
C SER A 97 2.70 15.45 -35.53
N GLN A 98 3.39 16.53 -35.89
CA GLN A 98 3.88 16.79 -37.24
C GLN A 98 5.39 17.04 -37.29
N GLY A 99 6.01 16.65 -38.41
CA GLY A 99 7.42 16.91 -38.69
C GLY A 99 8.34 15.74 -38.41
N LYS A 100 9.66 15.96 -38.54
CA LYS A 100 10.69 14.94 -38.29
C LYS A 100 10.81 14.56 -36.82
N ASP A 101 10.36 15.46 -35.94
CA ASP A 101 10.45 15.32 -34.48
C ASP A 101 9.08 14.97 -33.88
N ALA A 102 8.21 14.29 -34.63
CA ALA A 102 6.89 13.89 -34.14
C ALA A 102 7.03 12.84 -33.01
N VAL A 103 6.27 13.01 -31.93
CA VAL A 103 6.24 12.07 -30.81
C VAL A 103 5.13 11.04 -31.07
N PRO A 104 5.42 9.72 -30.97
CA PRO A 104 4.43 8.68 -31.20
C PRO A 104 3.52 8.46 -29.97
N LEU A 105 3.07 9.54 -29.33
CA LEU A 105 2.17 9.52 -28.18
C LEU A 105 1.00 10.49 -28.45
N PRO A 106 -0.24 10.11 -28.12
CA PRO A 106 -1.38 11.01 -28.28
C PRO A 106 -1.28 12.18 -27.32
N PHE A 107 -1.62 13.37 -27.80
CA PHE A 107 -1.78 14.56 -26.97
C PHE A 107 -3.26 14.89 -26.81
N GLU A 108 -3.69 15.16 -25.59
CA GLU A 108 -5.07 15.47 -25.26
C GLU A 108 -5.13 16.77 -24.46
N TYR A 109 -6.03 17.68 -24.84
CA TYR A 109 -6.27 18.92 -24.12
C TYR A 109 -7.58 18.87 -23.33
N ARG A 110 -7.53 19.25 -22.06
CA ARG A 110 -8.69 19.43 -21.17
C ARG A 110 -8.88 20.91 -20.90
N ASP A 111 -9.90 21.48 -21.52
CA ASP A 111 -10.19 22.92 -21.51
C ASP A 111 -10.50 23.45 -20.10
N LEU A 112 -11.43 22.81 -19.38
CA LEU A 112 -11.89 23.27 -18.06
C LEU A 112 -10.75 23.44 -17.03
N PRO A 113 -9.85 22.46 -16.81
CA PRO A 113 -8.70 22.64 -15.93
C PRO A 113 -7.47 23.25 -16.62
N ARG A 114 -7.54 23.52 -17.94
CA ARG A 114 -6.42 24.02 -18.76
C ARG A 114 -5.19 23.10 -18.68
N LEU A 115 -5.39 21.81 -18.95
CA LEU A 115 -4.36 20.77 -18.87
C LEU A 115 -4.09 20.12 -20.23
N GLY A 116 -2.82 19.89 -20.54
CA GLY A 116 -2.38 19.05 -21.65
C GLY A 116 -1.83 17.71 -21.15
N ILE A 117 -2.22 16.60 -21.79
CA ILE A 117 -1.82 15.25 -21.41
C ILE A 117 -1.20 14.56 -22.62
N LEU A 118 0.09 14.27 -22.56
CA LEU A 118 0.78 13.45 -23.55
C LEU A 118 0.84 12.00 -23.04
N GLY A 119 0.46 11.03 -23.87
CA GLY A 119 0.59 9.60 -23.55
C GLY A 119 -0.61 8.96 -22.83
N GLY A 120 -1.71 9.71 -22.68
CA GLY A 120 -2.98 9.22 -22.12
C GLY A 120 -2.97 8.95 -20.61
N LEU A 121 -4.08 8.38 -20.11
CA LEU A 121 -4.25 8.03 -18.70
C LEU A 121 -3.83 6.57 -18.43
N PRO A 122 -3.13 6.28 -17.32
CA PRO A 122 -2.87 4.90 -16.89
C PRO A 122 -4.13 4.22 -16.33
N ALA A 123 -4.07 2.88 -16.22
CA ALA A 123 -4.99 2.16 -15.36
C ALA A 123 -4.72 2.51 -13.88
N PRO A 124 -5.75 2.62 -13.03
CA PRO A 124 -5.56 2.88 -11.60
C PRO A 124 -4.74 1.79 -10.90
N ASP A 125 -3.79 2.20 -10.08
CA ASP A 125 -2.91 1.30 -9.29
C ASP A 125 -2.75 1.73 -7.82
N GLY A 126 -3.59 2.67 -7.37
CA GLY A 126 -3.67 3.12 -5.97
C GLY A 126 -4.42 2.16 -5.04
N ALA A 127 -4.27 2.35 -3.73
CA ALA A 127 -4.85 1.48 -2.68
C ALA A 127 -6.36 1.68 -2.43
N GLY A 128 -7.00 2.59 -3.17
CA GLY A 128 -8.41 2.94 -3.11
C GLY A 128 -8.70 4.20 -3.91
N ALA A 129 -9.88 4.79 -3.70
CA ALA A 129 -10.31 5.98 -4.41
C ALA A 129 -9.84 7.28 -3.72
N VAL A 130 -9.55 8.28 -4.54
CA VAL A 130 -9.40 9.68 -4.13
C VAL A 130 -10.73 10.39 -4.40
N VAL A 131 -11.30 11.03 -3.39
CA VAL A 131 -12.49 11.87 -3.58
C VAL A 131 -12.05 13.31 -3.87
N VAL A 132 -12.59 13.93 -4.90
CA VAL A 132 -12.40 15.36 -5.19
C VAL A 132 -13.76 16.05 -5.06
N ALA A 133 -13.91 16.86 -4.01
CA ALA A 133 -15.13 17.56 -3.67
C ALA A 133 -15.00 19.06 -3.97
N ALA A 134 -15.88 19.60 -4.81
CA ALA A 134 -15.94 21.01 -5.16
C ALA A 134 -17.17 21.68 -4.52
N ALA A 135 -16.97 22.82 -3.84
CA ALA A 135 -18.06 23.51 -3.16
C ALA A 135 -19.11 24.07 -4.14
N GLY A 136 -18.67 24.61 -5.26
CA GLY A 136 -19.57 25.11 -6.31
C GLY A 136 -19.01 24.94 -7.71
N THR A 137 -19.82 25.28 -8.71
CA THR A 137 -19.44 25.17 -10.12
C THR A 137 -18.26 26.07 -10.50
N SER A 138 -18.08 27.19 -9.80
CA SER A 138 -16.95 28.10 -10.01
C SER A 138 -15.61 27.51 -9.55
N ASP A 139 -15.62 26.51 -8.67
CA ASP A 139 -14.41 25.83 -8.20
C ASP A 139 -13.97 24.69 -9.14
N LEU A 140 -14.80 24.34 -10.14
CA LEU A 140 -14.56 23.20 -11.02
C LEU A 140 -13.23 23.23 -11.77
N PRO A 141 -12.71 24.37 -12.28
CA PRO A 141 -11.40 24.39 -12.93
C PRO A 141 -10.28 23.86 -12.02
N VAL A 142 -10.31 24.24 -10.74
CA VAL A 142 -9.30 23.83 -9.74
C VAL A 142 -9.56 22.38 -9.29
N ALA A 143 -10.82 21.99 -9.11
CA ALA A 143 -11.19 20.61 -8.78
C ALA A 143 -10.81 19.63 -9.89
N GLU A 144 -11.07 19.97 -11.15
CA GLU A 144 -10.66 19.17 -12.30
C GLU A 144 -9.16 19.13 -12.48
N GLU A 145 -8.44 20.21 -12.15
CA GLU A 145 -6.98 20.18 -12.14
C GLU A 145 -6.47 19.12 -11.15
N ALA A 146 -7.05 19.05 -9.95
CA ALA A 146 -6.71 18.04 -8.96
C ALA A 146 -7.09 16.62 -9.40
N ALA A 147 -8.30 16.44 -9.93
CA ALA A 147 -8.81 15.14 -10.37
C ALA A 147 -7.97 14.57 -11.52
N VAL A 148 -7.77 15.32 -12.59
CA VAL A 148 -6.97 14.90 -13.75
C VAL A 148 -5.51 14.67 -13.35
N THR A 149 -4.95 15.51 -12.48
CA THR A 149 -3.59 15.27 -11.95
C THR A 149 -3.51 13.91 -11.25
N ALA A 150 -4.45 13.58 -10.36
CA ALA A 150 -4.46 12.30 -9.67
C ALA A 150 -4.65 11.11 -10.64
N GLU A 151 -5.51 11.24 -11.66
CA GLU A 151 -5.72 10.22 -12.69
C GLU A 151 -4.48 9.96 -13.55
N VAL A 152 -3.80 11.01 -14.00
CA VAL A 152 -2.53 10.89 -14.75
C VAL A 152 -1.46 10.14 -13.95
N LEU A 153 -1.55 10.24 -12.62
CA LEU A 153 -0.69 9.57 -11.66
C LEU A 153 -1.20 8.18 -11.20
N GLY A 154 -2.25 7.63 -11.81
CA GLY A 154 -2.70 6.26 -11.53
C GLY A 154 -3.73 6.12 -10.41
N ASN A 155 -4.45 7.18 -10.05
CA ASN A 155 -5.52 7.09 -9.05
C ASN A 155 -6.89 6.90 -9.70
N GLU A 156 -7.73 6.11 -9.04
CA GLU A 156 -9.18 6.16 -9.25
C GLU A 156 -9.73 7.40 -8.52
N VAL A 157 -10.53 8.21 -9.22
CA VAL A 157 -11.04 9.48 -8.69
C VAL A 157 -12.57 9.52 -8.71
N VAL A 158 -13.15 9.78 -7.55
CA VAL A 158 -14.59 10.07 -7.39
C VAL A 158 -14.79 11.58 -7.31
N ARG A 159 -15.58 12.13 -8.23
CA ARG A 159 -15.84 13.57 -8.31
C ARG A 159 -17.19 13.91 -7.67
N LEU A 160 -17.17 14.79 -6.68
CA LEU A 160 -18.36 15.30 -6.01
C LEU A 160 -18.46 16.81 -6.28
N TYR A 161 -19.39 17.22 -7.13
CA TYR A 161 -19.54 18.62 -7.52
C TYR A 161 -20.75 19.28 -6.87
N ASP A 162 -20.64 20.60 -6.65
CA ASP A 162 -21.68 21.42 -6.04
C ASP A 162 -22.10 20.89 -4.65
N VAL A 163 -21.13 20.49 -3.83
CA VAL A 163 -21.35 19.98 -2.47
C VAL A 163 -21.03 21.02 -1.39
N GLY A 164 -21.21 22.29 -1.69
CA GLY A 164 -20.92 23.41 -0.80
C GLY A 164 -21.78 23.46 0.46
N VAL A 165 -21.30 24.18 1.48
CA VAL A 165 -21.91 24.23 2.82
C VAL A 165 -23.28 24.93 2.82
N ALA A 166 -23.54 25.85 1.89
CA ALA A 166 -24.85 26.47 1.72
C ALA A 166 -25.96 25.43 1.44
N GLY A 167 -25.60 24.28 0.86
CA GLY A 167 -26.48 23.14 0.63
C GLY A 167 -25.93 21.87 1.28
N ILE A 168 -25.57 21.91 2.56
CA ILE A 168 -24.87 20.82 3.27
C ILE A 168 -25.46 19.42 3.08
N HIS A 169 -26.78 19.31 2.86
CA HIS A 169 -27.46 18.04 2.58
C HIS A 169 -26.91 17.34 1.32
N ARG A 170 -26.43 18.09 0.31
CA ARG A 170 -25.80 17.54 -0.90
C ARG A 170 -24.48 16.87 -0.57
N LEU A 171 -23.68 17.47 0.32
CA LEU A 171 -22.45 16.86 0.81
C LEU A 171 -22.73 15.60 1.64
N LEU A 172 -23.71 15.68 2.55
CA LEU A 172 -24.06 14.58 3.45
C LEU A 172 -24.62 13.35 2.70
N ALA A 173 -25.22 13.54 1.52
CA ALA A 173 -25.63 12.43 0.67
C ALA A 173 -24.44 11.56 0.18
N HIS A 174 -23.22 12.10 0.24
CA HIS A 174 -21.97 11.44 -0.14
C HIS A 174 -21.06 11.15 1.08
N ALA A 175 -21.62 11.11 2.29
CA ALA A 175 -20.84 10.85 3.50
C ALA A 175 -20.11 9.49 3.45
N ASP A 176 -20.74 8.46 2.87
CA ASP A 176 -20.14 7.13 2.72
C ASP A 176 -18.95 7.15 1.74
N ASP A 177 -19.06 7.86 0.62
CA ASP A 177 -17.98 8.03 -0.36
C ASP A 177 -16.77 8.72 0.29
N ILE A 178 -17.03 9.80 1.05
CA ILE A 178 -16.02 10.56 1.79
C ILE A 178 -15.35 9.70 2.86
N ALA A 179 -16.11 8.89 3.59
CA ALA A 179 -15.60 8.01 4.63
C ALA A 179 -14.78 6.82 4.08
N ALA A 180 -15.11 6.34 2.89
CA ALA A 180 -14.40 5.25 2.23
C ALA A 180 -13.12 5.69 1.49
N ALA A 181 -12.94 7.00 1.27
CA ALA A 181 -11.82 7.55 0.53
C ALA A 181 -10.46 7.28 1.20
N ARG A 182 -9.41 7.16 0.38
CA ARG A 182 -8.02 7.12 0.87
C ARG A 182 -7.43 8.50 1.09
N ALA A 183 -7.91 9.47 0.32
CA ALA A 183 -7.65 10.89 0.49
C ALA A 183 -8.85 11.67 -0.05
N VAL A 184 -9.14 12.82 0.55
CA VAL A 184 -10.15 13.75 0.02
C VAL A 184 -9.49 15.06 -0.36
N VAL A 185 -9.73 15.55 -1.56
CA VAL A 185 -9.39 16.91 -1.98
C VAL A 185 -10.64 17.77 -1.84
N ALA A 186 -10.63 18.75 -0.94
CA ALA A 186 -11.74 19.66 -0.72
C ALA A 186 -11.43 21.03 -1.32
N VAL A 187 -12.13 21.39 -2.40
CA VAL A 187 -11.88 22.60 -3.19
C VAL A 187 -13.01 23.61 -2.94
N ALA A 188 -12.66 24.78 -2.43
CA ALA A 188 -13.64 25.82 -2.13
C ALA A 188 -13.06 27.23 -2.12
N GLY A 189 -13.80 28.16 -2.70
CA GLY A 189 -13.60 29.60 -2.52
C GLY A 189 -14.44 30.17 -1.38
N MET A 190 -14.75 31.47 -1.47
CA MET A 190 -15.50 32.22 -0.45
C MET A 190 -14.83 32.11 0.94
N GLU A 191 -15.54 31.61 1.94
CA GLU A 191 -15.04 31.33 3.30
C GLU A 191 -14.32 29.98 3.43
N GLY A 192 -14.23 29.17 2.37
CA GLY A 192 -13.50 27.89 2.37
C GLY A 192 -14.09 26.80 3.29
N ALA A 193 -15.33 26.97 3.77
CA ALA A 193 -15.91 26.15 4.84
C ALA A 193 -16.04 24.65 4.51
N LEU A 194 -16.05 24.28 3.22
CA LEU A 194 -16.16 22.88 2.79
C LEU A 194 -15.07 22.01 3.43
N ALA A 195 -13.83 22.50 3.52
CA ALA A 195 -12.71 21.73 4.05
C ALA A 195 -12.93 21.33 5.52
N SER A 196 -13.49 22.21 6.34
CA SER A 196 -13.78 21.93 7.75
C SER A 196 -14.89 20.91 7.92
N VAL A 197 -15.94 20.98 7.08
CA VAL A 197 -17.05 20.01 7.14
C VAL A 197 -16.57 18.64 6.67
N VAL A 198 -15.87 18.57 5.53
CA VAL A 198 -15.28 17.33 5.00
C VAL A 198 -14.30 16.73 6.01
N GLY A 199 -13.48 17.55 6.67
CA GLY A 199 -12.56 17.09 7.72
C GLY A 199 -13.23 16.49 8.96
N GLY A 200 -14.52 16.78 9.20
CA GLY A 200 -15.30 16.13 10.24
C GLY A 200 -15.96 14.81 9.79
N LEU A 201 -16.06 14.57 8.49
CA LEU A 201 -16.66 13.37 7.90
C LEU A 201 -15.60 12.33 7.49
N ALA A 202 -14.44 12.79 7.03
CA ALA A 202 -13.39 11.94 6.52
C ALA A 202 -12.54 11.31 7.64
N SER A 203 -12.30 10.00 7.54
CA SER A 203 -11.33 9.28 8.38
C SER A 203 -9.92 9.24 7.76
N CYS A 204 -9.76 9.79 6.55
CA CYS A 204 -8.49 9.91 5.84
C CYS A 204 -8.00 11.37 5.79
N PRO A 205 -6.76 11.63 5.35
CA PRO A 205 -6.28 12.99 5.15
C PRO A 205 -7.16 13.78 4.16
N VAL A 206 -7.41 15.05 4.49
CA VAL A 206 -8.14 16.01 3.65
C VAL A 206 -7.16 17.07 3.17
N ILE A 207 -6.97 17.15 1.86
CA ILE A 207 -6.18 18.19 1.21
C ILE A 207 -7.12 19.32 0.80
N ALA A 208 -7.07 20.42 1.53
CA ALA A 208 -7.88 21.59 1.28
C ALA A 208 -7.22 22.51 0.24
N VAL A 209 -7.98 22.87 -0.80
CA VAL A 209 -7.56 23.74 -1.89
C VAL A 209 -8.40 25.01 -1.85
N PRO A 210 -7.86 26.11 -1.30
CA PRO A 210 -8.55 27.38 -1.37
C PRO A 210 -8.55 27.84 -2.82
N THR A 211 -9.68 28.34 -3.33
CA THR A 211 -9.74 28.94 -4.66
C THR A 211 -9.78 30.46 -4.54
N SER A 212 -9.39 31.15 -5.61
CA SER A 212 -9.54 32.60 -5.72
C SER A 212 -11.00 33.05 -5.91
N VAL A 213 -11.95 32.11 -5.99
CA VAL A 213 -13.38 32.37 -6.15
C VAL A 213 -13.92 33.14 -4.94
N GLY A 214 -14.68 34.19 -5.22
CA GLY A 214 -15.47 34.92 -4.24
C GLY A 214 -15.46 36.42 -4.47
N TYR A 215 -16.31 37.13 -3.72
CA TYR A 215 -16.43 38.59 -3.81
C TYR A 215 -15.42 39.29 -2.90
N GLY A 216 -15.37 40.63 -2.91
CA GLY A 216 -14.32 41.46 -2.31
C GLY A 216 -13.70 40.99 -0.98
N ALA A 217 -14.48 40.44 -0.05
CA ALA A 217 -13.98 39.90 1.23
C ALA A 217 -13.19 38.58 1.13
N SER A 218 -13.22 37.89 -0.01
CA SER A 218 -12.37 36.74 -0.32
C SER A 218 -10.90 37.13 -0.50
N PHE A 219 -10.64 38.38 -0.90
CA PHE A 219 -9.30 38.90 -1.21
C PHE A 219 -8.50 37.97 -2.13
N GLY A 220 -9.14 37.47 -3.20
CA GLY A 220 -8.52 36.54 -4.14
C GLY A 220 -8.19 35.18 -3.51
N GLY A 221 -9.01 34.69 -2.58
CA GLY A 221 -8.85 33.39 -1.92
C GLY A 221 -8.09 33.43 -0.59
N VAL A 222 -7.57 34.58 -0.15
CA VAL A 222 -6.89 34.71 1.14
C VAL A 222 -7.82 34.39 2.31
N ALA A 223 -9.10 34.77 2.22
CA ALA A 223 -10.07 34.41 3.26
C ALA A 223 -10.26 32.90 3.37
N ALA A 224 -10.47 32.21 2.24
CA ALA A 224 -10.57 30.75 2.18
C ALA A 224 -9.30 30.08 2.70
N LEU A 225 -8.12 30.55 2.28
CA LEU A 225 -6.82 30.03 2.73
C LEU A 225 -6.68 30.10 4.26
N LEU A 226 -6.93 31.27 4.86
CA LEU A 226 -6.81 31.45 6.31
C LEU A 226 -7.87 30.65 7.07
N ALA A 227 -9.09 30.55 6.55
CA ALA A 227 -10.14 29.74 7.15
C ALA A 227 -9.78 28.25 7.15
N MET A 228 -9.29 27.73 6.01
CA MET A 228 -8.85 26.34 5.90
C MET A 228 -7.64 26.04 6.80
N LEU A 229 -6.69 26.97 6.93
CA LEU A 229 -5.52 26.83 7.81
C LEU A 229 -5.90 26.85 9.30
N ASN A 230 -6.91 27.65 9.66
CA ASN A 230 -7.43 27.73 11.03
C ASN A 230 -8.46 26.65 11.36
N SER A 231 -8.75 25.73 10.44
CA SER A 231 -9.71 24.65 10.65
C SER A 231 -9.32 23.79 11.86
N CYS A 232 -10.28 23.48 12.74
CA CYS A 232 -10.04 22.60 13.88
C CYS A 232 -9.98 21.11 13.51
N ALA A 233 -10.34 20.75 12.27
CA ALA A 233 -10.29 19.38 11.81
C ALA A 233 -8.83 18.94 11.60
N SER A 234 -8.33 18.07 12.48
CA SER A 234 -6.91 17.67 12.52
C SER A 234 -6.41 16.97 11.26
N GLY A 235 -7.31 16.41 10.45
CA GLY A 235 -6.99 15.76 9.18
C GLY A 235 -6.79 16.71 8.00
N VAL A 236 -6.98 18.02 8.18
CA VAL A 236 -6.91 19.01 7.09
C VAL A 236 -5.49 19.53 6.91
N SER A 237 -4.97 19.44 5.68
CA SER A 237 -3.74 20.10 5.22
C SER A 237 -4.07 21.01 4.04
N VAL A 238 -3.46 22.19 3.97
CA VAL A 238 -3.85 23.22 3.00
C VAL A 238 -2.75 23.43 1.96
N VAL A 239 -3.12 23.50 0.68
CA VAL A 239 -2.21 23.89 -0.40
C VAL A 239 -2.39 25.37 -0.78
N ASN A 240 -1.52 25.88 -1.66
CA ASN A 240 -1.65 27.24 -2.19
C ASN A 240 -3.00 27.46 -2.88
N ILE A 241 -3.38 28.75 -2.99
CA ILE A 241 -4.59 29.17 -3.71
C ILE A 241 -4.52 28.72 -5.17
N ASP A 242 -5.61 28.14 -5.66
CA ASP A 242 -5.77 27.60 -7.02
C ASP A 242 -4.73 26.53 -7.38
N ASN A 243 -4.21 25.79 -6.39
CA ASN A 243 -3.22 24.73 -6.61
C ASN A 243 -3.87 23.34 -6.64
N GLY A 244 -4.73 23.10 -7.62
CA GLY A 244 -5.34 21.79 -7.84
C GLY A 244 -4.28 20.73 -8.16
N PHE A 245 -3.26 21.09 -8.94
CA PHE A 245 -2.12 20.21 -9.23
C PHE A 245 -1.46 19.67 -7.95
N GLY A 246 -1.06 20.56 -7.04
CA GLY A 246 -0.42 20.18 -5.79
C GLY A 246 -1.31 19.29 -4.93
N ALA A 247 -2.62 19.54 -4.95
CA ALA A 247 -3.58 18.72 -4.22
C ALA A 247 -3.74 17.32 -4.80
N GLY A 248 -3.90 17.20 -6.12
CA GLY A 248 -3.96 15.91 -6.81
C GLY A 248 -2.67 15.09 -6.63
N TYR A 249 -1.52 15.76 -6.64
CA TYR A 249 -0.22 15.13 -6.39
C TYR A 249 -0.10 14.60 -4.94
N GLN A 250 -0.49 15.40 -3.93
CA GLN A 250 -0.47 14.95 -2.53
C GLN A 250 -1.47 13.80 -2.30
N ALA A 251 -2.66 13.87 -2.90
CA ALA A 251 -3.62 12.78 -2.85
C ALA A 251 -3.07 11.49 -3.48
N HIS A 252 -2.36 11.59 -4.60
CA HIS A 252 -1.63 10.46 -5.19
C HIS A 252 -0.63 9.85 -4.22
N LEU A 253 0.22 10.68 -3.59
CA LEU A 253 1.20 10.20 -2.60
C LEU A 253 0.53 9.48 -1.44
N VAL A 254 -0.56 10.02 -0.89
CA VAL A 254 -1.31 9.39 0.20
C VAL A 254 -1.89 8.04 -0.24
N ASN A 255 -2.46 7.97 -1.43
CA ASN A 255 -3.09 6.75 -1.95
C ASN A 255 -2.08 5.66 -2.38
N HIS A 256 -0.82 6.04 -2.59
CA HIS A 256 0.27 5.15 -3.00
C HIS A 256 1.35 4.95 -1.91
N ALA A 257 1.24 5.64 -0.78
CA ALA A 257 2.02 5.36 0.41
C ALA A 257 1.65 3.93 0.85
N GLY A 258 2.64 3.04 0.79
CA GLY A 258 2.47 1.60 1.06
C GLY A 258 1.59 1.39 2.29
N ALA A 259 0.54 0.59 2.10
CA ALA A 259 -0.58 0.36 3.02
C ALA A 259 -0.41 1.05 4.37
N PHE A 260 -1.02 2.23 4.55
CA PHE A 260 -1.41 2.63 5.90
C PHE A 260 -2.20 1.45 6.49
N ALA A 261 -1.54 0.74 7.41
CA ALA A 261 -2.14 -0.24 8.27
C ALA A 261 -3.20 0.47 9.12
N GLY A 262 -4.39 0.63 8.55
CA GLY A 262 -5.52 1.30 9.16
C GLY A 262 -5.94 2.57 8.41
N CYS A 263 -6.76 2.42 7.36
CA CYS A 263 -7.99 3.20 7.23
C CYS A 263 -8.82 2.58 6.10
N GLY A 264 -10.10 2.29 6.39
CA GLY A 264 -11.00 1.51 5.56
C GLY A 264 -11.71 0.38 6.30
N ARG A 265 -11.95 0.50 7.61
CA ARG A 265 -12.82 -0.45 8.32
C ARG A 265 -14.01 0.29 8.92
N ARG A 266 -15.21 -0.18 8.60
CA ARG A 266 -16.41 0.17 9.36
C ARG A 266 -16.23 -0.36 10.78
N ALA A 267 -16.64 0.41 11.78
CA ALA A 267 -16.65 -0.06 13.16
C ALA A 267 -17.54 -1.33 13.26
N GLY A 268 -16.93 -2.48 13.57
CA GLY A 268 -17.62 -3.77 13.70
C GLY A 268 -17.39 -4.78 12.57
N GLU A 269 -16.67 -4.43 11.50
CA GLU A 269 -16.39 -5.37 10.40
C GLU A 269 -15.10 -6.16 10.68
N ARG A 270 -15.25 -7.48 10.85
CA ARG A 270 -14.12 -8.40 11.07
C ARG A 270 -13.31 -8.56 9.77
N PRO A 271 -11.97 -8.50 9.81
CA PRO A 271 -11.14 -8.52 8.60
C PRO A 271 -10.98 -9.95 8.03
N THR A 272 -10.62 -10.07 6.76
CA THR A 272 -9.95 -11.29 6.26
C THR A 272 -8.44 -11.10 6.44
N LEU A 273 -7.78 -12.03 7.13
CA LEU A 273 -6.32 -12.03 7.25
C LEU A 273 -5.73 -12.75 6.05
N ARG A 274 -4.78 -12.12 5.36
CA ARG A 274 -4.05 -12.75 4.25
C ARG A 274 -2.61 -13.03 4.69
N TRP A 275 -2.17 -14.26 4.52
CA TRP A 275 -0.78 -14.66 4.73
C TRP A 275 -0.09 -14.91 3.39
N SER A 276 0.90 -14.07 3.07
CA SER A 276 1.76 -14.26 1.90
C SER A 276 2.96 -15.14 2.24
N LEU A 277 2.94 -16.40 1.81
CA LEU A 277 3.87 -17.45 2.26
C LEU A 277 4.83 -17.95 1.16
N GLU A 278 4.84 -17.33 -0.02
CA GLU A 278 5.59 -17.80 -1.20
C GLU A 278 7.12 -17.56 -1.09
N GLU A 279 7.53 -16.57 -0.30
CA GLU A 279 8.94 -16.26 -0.05
C GLU A 279 9.45 -16.83 1.28
N ASN A 280 8.59 -16.82 2.31
CA ASN A 280 8.94 -17.25 3.65
C ASN A 280 7.67 -17.62 4.44
N ALA A 281 7.74 -18.67 5.25
CA ALA A 281 6.64 -19.14 6.10
C ALA A 281 7.10 -19.38 7.54
N THR A 282 8.16 -18.72 8.00
CA THR A 282 8.64 -18.80 9.40
C THR A 282 7.66 -18.20 10.41
N ARG A 283 7.74 -18.62 11.68
CA ARG A 283 6.92 -18.08 12.78
C ARG A 283 6.98 -16.55 12.87
N ARG A 284 8.17 -15.97 12.72
CA ARG A 284 8.38 -14.50 12.68
C ARG A 284 7.62 -13.85 11.54
N HIS A 285 7.59 -14.49 10.38
CA HIS A 285 6.83 -14.00 9.22
C HIS A 285 5.33 -14.05 9.47
N LEU A 286 4.80 -15.18 9.95
CA LEU A 286 3.38 -15.32 10.30
C LEU A 286 2.91 -14.28 11.33
N LEU A 287 3.71 -14.07 12.38
CA LEU A 287 3.44 -13.04 13.38
C LEU A 287 3.49 -11.64 12.75
N SER A 288 4.49 -11.35 11.91
CA SER A 288 4.59 -10.06 11.22
C SER A 288 3.35 -9.78 10.38
N GLU A 289 2.92 -10.74 9.57
CA GLU A 289 1.71 -10.61 8.75
C GLU A 289 0.48 -10.32 9.62
N ALA A 290 0.28 -11.04 10.74
CA ALA A 290 -0.84 -10.77 11.65
C ALA A 290 -0.76 -9.36 12.30
N LEU A 291 0.41 -8.95 12.76
CA LEU A 291 0.62 -7.65 13.41
C LEU A 291 0.46 -6.47 12.45
N LEU A 292 0.79 -6.63 11.16
CA LEU A 292 0.61 -5.59 10.15
C LEU A 292 -0.85 -5.11 10.06
N HIS A 293 -1.82 -5.97 10.34
CA HIS A 293 -3.24 -5.63 10.30
C HIS A 293 -3.79 -5.02 11.59
N LEU A 294 -2.97 -4.91 12.65
CA LEU A 294 -3.34 -4.27 13.91
C LEU A 294 -2.89 -2.82 13.95
N SER A 295 -3.71 -1.94 14.53
CA SER A 295 -3.30 -0.57 14.91
C SER A 295 -2.18 -0.61 15.96
N GLU A 296 -1.38 0.45 16.06
CA GLU A 296 -0.30 0.54 17.04
C GLU A 296 -0.75 0.28 18.49
N ALA A 297 -1.89 0.84 18.92
CA ALA A 297 -2.45 0.62 20.25
C ALA A 297 -2.75 -0.87 20.51
N ARG A 298 -3.34 -1.57 19.53
CA ARG A 298 -3.61 -3.01 19.64
C ARG A 298 -2.34 -3.85 19.61
N ARG A 299 -1.32 -3.48 18.83
CA ARG A 299 0.00 -4.13 18.89
C ARG A 299 0.65 -3.97 20.25
N ALA A 300 0.52 -2.79 20.86
CA ALA A 300 1.01 -2.54 22.21
C ALA A 300 0.28 -3.42 23.24
N GLN A 301 -1.04 -3.59 23.10
CA GLN A 301 -1.82 -4.48 23.94
C GLN A 301 -1.37 -5.94 23.82
N VAL A 302 -1.22 -6.47 22.59
CA VAL A 302 -0.74 -7.85 22.37
C VAL A 302 0.64 -8.08 23.02
N ARG A 303 1.55 -7.11 22.94
CA ARG A 303 2.86 -7.20 23.62
C ARG A 303 2.72 -7.20 25.14
N ALA A 304 1.82 -6.39 25.70
CA ALA A 304 1.56 -6.38 27.13
C ALA A 304 0.95 -7.72 27.60
N ASP A 305 0.02 -8.27 26.83
CA ASP A 305 -0.63 -9.56 27.12
C ASP A 305 0.39 -10.71 27.05
N MET A 306 1.28 -10.71 26.06
CA MET A 306 2.40 -11.67 26.00
C MET A 306 3.27 -11.63 27.26
N GLN A 307 3.69 -10.43 27.69
CA GLN A 307 4.51 -10.26 28.90
C GLN A 307 3.76 -10.69 30.17
N ALA A 308 2.44 -10.46 30.20
CA ALA A 308 1.59 -10.83 31.32
C ALA A 308 1.23 -12.32 31.37
N ALA A 309 1.33 -13.04 30.24
CA ALA A 309 0.90 -14.43 30.11
C ALA A 309 1.64 -15.40 31.04
N GLY A 310 2.90 -15.09 31.35
CA GLY A 310 3.71 -15.83 32.31
C GLY A 310 4.22 -17.18 31.79
N VAL A 311 4.73 -17.23 30.56
CA VAL A 311 5.36 -18.44 30.00
C VAL A 311 6.61 -18.79 30.82
N PRO A 312 6.69 -19.99 31.43
CA PRO A 312 7.85 -20.39 32.22
C PRO A 312 9.07 -20.66 31.32
N ASP A 313 10.25 -20.34 31.82
CA ASP A 313 11.53 -20.74 31.20
C ASP A 313 11.82 -22.20 31.56
N ALA A 314 11.11 -23.12 30.90
CA ALA A 314 11.19 -24.55 31.11
C ALA A 314 11.28 -25.29 29.76
N HIS A 315 11.95 -26.44 29.78
CA HIS A 315 11.94 -27.41 28.70
C HIS A 315 10.88 -28.47 28.99
N HIS A 316 9.91 -28.59 28.10
CA HIS A 316 8.83 -29.57 28.19
C HIS A 316 9.14 -30.78 27.30
N HIS A 317 9.04 -31.97 27.88
CA HIS A 317 9.46 -33.22 27.24
C HIS A 317 8.32 -33.96 26.55
N ASP A 318 7.06 -33.66 26.90
CA ASP A 318 5.88 -34.31 26.35
C ASP A 318 4.69 -33.34 26.18
N LEU A 319 3.63 -33.81 25.52
CA LEU A 319 2.41 -33.04 25.26
C LEU A 319 1.62 -32.71 26.54
N GLY A 320 1.72 -33.55 27.57
CA GLY A 320 1.06 -33.36 28.86
C GLY A 320 1.63 -32.14 29.59
N GLU A 321 2.96 -32.04 29.66
CA GLU A 321 3.67 -30.90 30.25
C GLU A 321 3.37 -29.60 29.50
N VAL A 322 3.38 -29.62 28.16
CA VAL A 322 3.03 -28.43 27.35
C VAL A 322 1.57 -28.01 27.59
N THR A 323 0.64 -28.96 27.65
CA THR A 323 -0.78 -28.67 27.89
C THR A 323 -0.98 -28.04 29.28
N ALA A 324 -0.33 -28.58 30.31
CA ALA A 324 -0.37 -28.01 31.66
C ALA A 324 0.19 -26.57 31.71
N THR A 325 1.27 -26.31 30.97
CA THR A 325 1.80 -24.94 30.83
C THR A 325 0.80 -24.02 30.15
N ILE A 326 0.18 -24.42 29.04
CA ILE A 326 -0.83 -23.63 28.33
C ILE A 326 -2.02 -23.32 29.24
N ASP A 327 -2.47 -24.30 30.03
CA ASP A 327 -3.60 -24.14 30.95
C ASP A 327 -3.32 -23.09 32.03
N ALA A 328 -2.07 -23.01 32.49
CA ALA A 328 -1.61 -22.04 33.49
C ALA A 328 -1.40 -20.61 32.94
N LEU A 329 -1.34 -20.42 31.62
CA LEU A 329 -1.13 -19.10 31.03
C LEU A 329 -2.25 -18.12 31.36
N ARG A 330 -1.89 -16.86 31.57
CA ARG A 330 -2.85 -15.75 31.69
C ARG A 330 -3.29 -15.26 30.31
N ALA A 331 -4.04 -16.12 29.62
CA ALA A 331 -4.62 -15.86 28.31
C ALA A 331 -6.10 -16.30 28.26
N SER A 332 -6.83 -15.90 27.22
CA SER A 332 -8.22 -16.31 27.03
C SER A 332 -8.35 -17.82 26.76
N GLU A 333 -9.52 -18.40 27.00
CA GLU A 333 -9.78 -19.81 26.66
C GLU A 333 -9.73 -20.09 25.16
N ARG A 334 -10.02 -19.08 24.32
CA ARG A 334 -9.86 -19.17 22.87
C ARG A 334 -8.38 -19.36 22.52
N VAL A 335 -7.50 -18.48 23.02
CA VAL A 335 -6.05 -18.56 22.81
C VAL A 335 -5.49 -19.88 23.32
N LYS A 336 -5.85 -20.30 24.53
CA LYS A 336 -5.41 -21.62 25.06
C LYS A 336 -5.92 -22.78 24.21
N GLY A 337 -7.15 -22.70 23.72
CA GLY A 337 -7.73 -23.67 22.78
C GLY A 337 -6.93 -23.80 21.49
N ASP A 338 -6.61 -22.67 20.87
CA ASP A 338 -5.79 -22.61 19.64
C ASP A 338 -4.38 -23.17 19.88
N MET A 339 -3.73 -22.79 20.98
CA MET A 339 -2.41 -23.31 21.34
C MET A 339 -2.43 -24.83 21.52
N ARG A 340 -3.42 -25.39 22.22
CA ARG A 340 -3.55 -26.85 22.41
C ARG A 340 -3.74 -27.58 21.08
N ALA A 341 -4.53 -27.01 20.17
CA ALA A 341 -4.75 -27.59 18.84
C ALA A 341 -3.45 -27.60 18.01
N ILE A 342 -2.71 -26.49 17.99
CA ILE A 342 -1.40 -26.38 17.31
C ILE A 342 -0.39 -27.39 17.87
N TYR A 343 -0.30 -27.51 19.19
CA TYR A 343 0.61 -28.46 19.83
C TYR A 343 0.21 -29.92 19.64
N ARG A 344 -1.08 -30.21 19.50
CA ARG A 344 -1.54 -31.56 19.11
C ARG A 344 -1.12 -31.90 17.68
N ILE A 345 -1.25 -30.96 16.74
CA ILE A 345 -0.78 -31.14 15.35
C ILE A 345 0.73 -31.42 15.34
N LEU A 346 1.50 -30.70 16.14
CA LEU A 346 2.93 -30.94 16.31
C LEU A 346 3.23 -32.32 16.88
N ALA A 347 2.56 -32.71 17.96
CA ALA A 347 2.74 -34.04 18.56
C ALA A 347 2.45 -35.17 17.57
N GLU A 348 1.36 -35.05 16.79
CA GLU A 348 1.01 -36.01 15.73
C GLU A 348 2.09 -36.09 14.63
N ALA A 349 2.68 -34.96 14.26
CA ALA A 349 3.72 -34.89 13.24
C ALA A 349 5.06 -35.47 13.72
N GLU A 350 5.44 -35.19 14.96
CA GLU A 350 6.63 -35.76 15.59
C GLU A 350 6.46 -37.27 15.80
N ALA A 351 5.30 -37.72 16.28
CA ALA A 351 4.98 -39.15 16.41
C ALA A 351 5.13 -39.88 15.07
N ALA A 352 4.63 -39.28 13.99
CA ALA A 352 4.76 -39.83 12.64
C ALA A 352 6.23 -39.86 12.16
N ALA A 353 7.02 -38.84 12.48
CA ALA A 353 8.44 -38.78 12.14
C ALA A 353 9.28 -39.83 12.91
N HIS A 354 8.89 -40.14 14.14
CA HIS A 354 9.57 -41.09 15.02
C HIS A 354 9.01 -42.52 14.97
N GLY A 355 7.85 -42.72 14.34
CA GLY A 355 7.17 -44.01 14.27
C GLY A 355 6.65 -44.52 15.61
N CYS A 356 6.30 -43.61 16.53
CA CYS A 356 5.74 -43.93 17.85
C CYS A 356 4.29 -43.42 18.00
N SER A 357 3.67 -43.67 19.15
CA SER A 357 2.37 -43.08 19.47
C SER A 357 2.51 -41.63 19.99
N VAL A 358 1.45 -40.83 19.87
CA VAL A 358 1.44 -39.42 20.33
C VAL A 358 1.76 -39.30 21.82
N ASP A 359 1.30 -40.27 22.63
CA ASP A 359 1.54 -40.29 24.08
C ASP A 359 3.00 -40.63 24.45
N GLU A 360 3.74 -41.27 23.53
CA GLU A 360 5.16 -41.64 23.68
C GLU A 360 6.10 -40.63 22.98
N THR A 361 5.56 -39.53 22.46
CA THR A 361 6.32 -38.57 21.67
C THR A 361 7.08 -37.60 22.57
N HIS A 362 8.39 -37.49 22.34
CA HIS A 362 9.26 -36.56 23.05
C HIS A 362 9.59 -35.32 22.22
N PHE A 363 9.38 -34.13 22.79
CA PHE A 363 9.72 -32.88 22.13
C PHE A 363 11.17 -32.48 22.38
N HIS A 364 12.00 -32.58 21.35
CA HIS A 364 13.41 -32.16 21.45
C HIS A 364 13.60 -30.67 21.14
N GLU A 365 12.81 -30.11 20.22
CA GLU A 365 13.04 -28.75 19.68
C GLU A 365 11.83 -27.82 19.75
N VAL A 366 10.62 -28.36 19.91
CA VAL A 366 9.36 -27.60 19.86
C VAL A 366 8.72 -27.38 21.23
N GLY A 367 9.26 -28.00 22.29
CA GLY A 367 8.75 -27.95 23.66
C GLY A 367 9.46 -26.94 24.58
N ASN A 368 10.31 -26.04 24.06
CA ASN A 368 10.95 -25.03 24.89
C ASN A 368 10.02 -23.81 25.13
N GLY A 369 10.27 -23.06 26.21
CA GLY A 369 9.49 -21.87 26.55
C GLY A 369 9.42 -20.83 25.41
N GLU A 370 10.50 -20.67 24.64
CA GLU A 370 10.53 -19.77 23.47
C GLU A 370 9.56 -20.20 22.36
N ALA A 371 9.41 -21.51 22.11
CA ALA A 371 8.45 -22.04 21.15
C ALA A 371 7.01 -21.77 21.61
N ILE A 372 6.72 -21.97 22.89
CA ILE A 372 5.41 -21.68 23.49
C ILE A 372 5.09 -20.19 23.37
N GLU A 373 6.06 -19.32 23.69
CA GLU A 373 5.91 -17.87 23.59
C GLU A 373 5.62 -17.42 22.14
N ASN A 374 6.30 -18.00 21.16
CA ASN A 374 6.07 -17.70 19.75
C ASN A 374 4.66 -18.12 19.28
N VAL A 375 4.18 -19.29 19.68
CA VAL A 375 2.81 -19.75 19.35
C VAL A 375 1.78 -18.87 20.05
N LEU A 376 2.01 -18.53 21.32
CA LEU A 376 1.18 -17.60 22.08
C LEU A 376 1.07 -16.24 21.39
N ALA A 377 2.20 -15.69 20.90
CA ALA A 377 2.23 -14.41 20.20
C ALA A 377 1.31 -14.40 18.97
N ILE A 378 1.36 -15.46 18.17
CA ILE A 378 0.52 -15.60 16.97
C ILE A 378 -0.94 -15.74 17.37
N CYS A 379 -1.26 -16.57 18.36
CA CYS A 379 -2.64 -16.77 18.82
C CYS A 379 -3.24 -15.47 19.38
N LEU A 380 -2.49 -14.71 20.18
CA LEU A 380 -2.92 -13.39 20.67
C LEU A 380 -3.11 -12.38 19.54
N ALA A 381 -2.22 -12.38 18.53
CA ALA A 381 -2.36 -11.50 17.38
C ALA A 381 -3.60 -11.85 16.53
N VAL A 382 -3.87 -13.14 16.33
CA VAL A 382 -5.07 -13.62 15.62
C VAL A 382 -6.35 -13.33 16.41
N GLU A 383 -6.37 -13.59 17.73
CA GLU A 383 -7.50 -13.24 18.58
C GLU A 383 -7.76 -11.74 18.57
N ALA A 384 -6.71 -10.92 18.72
CA ALA A 384 -6.84 -9.49 18.62
C ALA A 384 -7.38 -9.10 17.25
N LEU A 385 -6.89 -9.68 16.15
CA LEU A 385 -7.39 -9.33 14.83
C LEU A 385 -8.88 -9.70 14.64
N ASP A 386 -9.31 -10.79 15.26
CA ASP A 386 -10.62 -11.43 15.15
C ASP A 386 -11.10 -11.58 13.69
N PRO A 387 -10.33 -12.29 12.83
CA PRO A 387 -10.64 -12.37 11.41
C PRO A 387 -11.90 -13.21 11.15
N VAL A 388 -12.62 -12.91 10.06
CA VAL A 388 -13.71 -13.76 9.53
C VAL A 388 -13.14 -15.03 8.92
N GLU A 389 -12.01 -14.88 8.22
CA GLU A 389 -11.32 -15.95 7.50
C GLU A 389 -9.83 -15.60 7.43
N ILE A 390 -8.98 -16.63 7.45
CA ILE A 390 -7.55 -16.55 7.21
C ILE A 390 -7.23 -17.27 5.89
N VAL A 391 -6.71 -16.54 4.93
CA VAL A 391 -6.40 -17.01 3.57
C VAL A 391 -4.90 -16.99 3.38
N ALA A 392 -4.32 -18.02 2.78
CA ALA A 392 -2.89 -18.06 2.51
C ALA A 392 -2.56 -18.38 1.05
N THR A 393 -1.43 -17.87 0.56
CA THR A 393 -0.82 -18.37 -0.67
C THR A 393 -0.23 -19.76 -0.46
N ARG A 394 0.32 -20.37 -1.52
CA ARG A 394 1.13 -21.59 -1.39
C ARG A 394 2.30 -21.38 -0.43
N VAL A 395 2.67 -22.43 0.31
CA VAL A 395 3.71 -22.38 1.34
C VAL A 395 5.08 -22.66 0.75
N GLN A 396 6.03 -21.77 1.05
CA GLN A 396 7.44 -21.98 0.78
C GLN A 396 8.07 -22.83 1.89
N THR A 397 8.35 -24.11 1.62
CA THR A 397 9.07 -24.98 2.56
C THR A 397 10.58 -24.75 2.54
N GLY A 398 11.10 -24.28 1.40
CA GLY A 398 12.54 -24.17 1.14
C GLY A 398 13.19 -25.49 0.71
N GLU A 399 14.51 -25.47 0.52
CA GLU A 399 15.34 -26.62 0.12
C GLU A 399 16.73 -26.60 0.79
N GLY A 400 17.39 -27.76 0.78
CA GLY A 400 18.71 -27.95 1.37
C GLY A 400 18.66 -28.85 2.60
N THR A 401 19.55 -28.60 3.55
CA THR A 401 19.63 -29.32 4.82
C THR A 401 19.62 -28.36 6.01
N VAL A 402 19.16 -28.85 7.16
CA VAL A 402 19.17 -28.12 8.43
C VAL A 402 19.83 -28.99 9.49
N VAL A 403 20.64 -28.37 10.35
CA VAL A 403 21.29 -29.05 11.49
C VAL A 403 20.44 -28.81 12.72
N CYS A 404 20.03 -29.91 13.35
CA CYS A 404 19.10 -29.93 14.48
C CYS A 404 19.58 -30.99 15.51
N ALA A 405 18.85 -31.17 16.61
CA ALA A 405 19.13 -32.17 17.65
C ALA A 405 19.17 -33.62 17.10
N HIS A 406 18.50 -33.86 15.97
CA HIS A 406 18.49 -35.14 15.25
C HIS A 406 19.61 -35.25 14.20
N GLY A 407 20.57 -34.32 14.21
CA GLY A 407 21.62 -34.24 13.21
C GLY A 407 21.19 -33.43 11.98
N GLU A 408 21.75 -33.77 10.83
CA GLU A 408 21.45 -33.10 9.57
C GLU A 408 20.22 -33.73 8.91
N LEU A 409 19.16 -32.92 8.73
CA LEU A 409 17.89 -33.32 8.14
C LEU A 409 17.65 -32.61 6.80
N PRO A 410 16.92 -33.22 5.85
CA PRO A 410 16.50 -32.53 4.64
C PRO A 410 15.51 -31.40 4.96
N VAL A 411 15.45 -30.39 4.11
CA VAL A 411 14.40 -29.37 4.13
C VAL A 411 13.36 -29.71 3.04
N PRO A 412 12.06 -29.83 3.38
CA PRO A 412 11.48 -29.71 4.73
C PRO A 412 11.85 -30.88 5.64
N ALA A 413 12.04 -30.59 6.93
CA ALA A 413 12.27 -31.61 7.96
C ALA A 413 11.09 -32.62 8.04
N PRO A 414 11.30 -33.87 8.49
CA PRO A 414 10.26 -34.91 8.50
C PRO A 414 8.95 -34.50 9.18
N ALA A 415 9.01 -33.82 10.34
CA ALA A 415 7.82 -33.32 11.02
C ALA A 415 7.10 -32.23 10.20
N THR A 416 7.83 -31.28 9.60
CA THR A 416 7.26 -30.29 8.66
C THR A 416 6.58 -30.99 7.48
N ALA A 417 7.26 -31.96 6.86
CA ALA A 417 6.72 -32.70 5.73
C ALA A 417 5.43 -33.47 6.09
N ALA A 418 5.38 -34.06 7.30
CA ALA A 418 4.20 -34.75 7.81
C ALA A 418 3.00 -33.80 7.98
N VAL A 419 3.22 -32.57 8.48
CA VAL A 419 2.14 -31.57 8.58
C VAL A 419 1.70 -31.10 7.18
N ILE A 420 2.64 -30.80 6.28
CA ILE A 420 2.35 -30.36 4.92
C ILE A 420 1.51 -31.39 4.15
N ALA A 421 1.80 -32.68 4.33
CA ALA A 421 1.07 -33.78 3.71
C ALA A 421 -0.42 -33.84 4.07
N ARG A 422 -0.86 -33.11 5.11
CA ARG A 422 -2.27 -32.99 5.53
C ARG A 422 -3.09 -32.01 4.67
N GLY A 423 -2.57 -31.59 3.51
CA GLY A 423 -3.31 -30.80 2.53
C GLY A 423 -2.83 -29.36 2.36
N ILE A 424 -1.63 -29.01 2.85
CA ILE A 424 -1.05 -27.67 2.66
C ILE A 424 -0.40 -27.61 1.26
N PRO A 425 -0.87 -26.75 0.35
CA PRO A 425 -0.24 -26.60 -0.96
C PRO A 425 1.09 -25.86 -0.82
N VAL A 426 2.10 -26.37 -1.50
CA VAL A 426 3.47 -25.85 -1.46
C VAL A 426 3.85 -25.23 -2.80
N CYS A 427 4.75 -24.24 -2.79
CA CYS A 427 5.22 -23.61 -4.03
C CYS A 427 5.84 -24.64 -5.00
N GLU A 428 5.89 -24.39 -6.30
CA GLU A 428 6.65 -25.30 -7.20
C GLU A 428 8.15 -25.04 -7.07
N ARG A 429 8.53 -23.76 -7.06
CA ARG A 429 9.91 -23.33 -6.83
C ARG A 429 10.24 -23.33 -5.35
N ARG A 430 11.30 -24.03 -4.98
CA ARG A 430 11.91 -23.98 -3.65
C ARG A 430 12.98 -22.90 -3.57
N LEU A 431 13.12 -22.29 -2.39
CA LEU A 431 14.18 -21.30 -2.10
C LEU A 431 15.21 -21.89 -1.13
N PRO A 432 16.48 -21.48 -1.20
CA PRO A 432 17.51 -22.01 -0.30
C PRO A 432 17.20 -21.77 1.18
N GLY A 433 17.50 -22.78 2.00
CA GLY A 433 17.36 -22.78 3.46
C GLY A 433 15.95 -23.19 3.93
N GLU A 434 15.80 -23.43 5.23
CA GLU A 434 14.50 -23.72 5.83
C GLU A 434 13.60 -22.47 5.82
N ARG A 435 12.44 -22.57 5.16
CA ARG A 435 11.46 -21.48 5.05
C ARG A 435 10.17 -21.75 5.82
N CYS A 436 9.95 -22.98 6.24
CA CYS A 436 8.82 -23.39 7.07
C CYS A 436 9.30 -24.42 8.11
N THR A 437 9.19 -24.09 9.40
CA THR A 437 9.50 -25.00 10.50
C THR A 437 8.28 -25.87 10.84
N PRO A 438 8.44 -26.96 11.63
CA PRO A 438 7.30 -27.78 12.03
C PRO A 438 6.20 -26.96 12.72
N THR A 439 6.57 -26.04 13.61
CA THR A 439 5.62 -25.14 14.29
C THR A 439 4.91 -24.21 13.32
N SER A 440 5.63 -23.64 12.34
CA SER A 440 5.00 -22.82 11.31
C SER A 440 3.95 -23.60 10.52
N ALA A 441 4.29 -24.82 10.10
CA ALA A 441 3.36 -25.68 9.36
C ALA A 441 2.12 -26.00 10.21
N ALA A 442 2.29 -26.26 11.51
CA ALA A 442 1.18 -26.53 12.43
C ALA A 442 0.27 -25.32 12.64
N VAL A 443 0.85 -24.12 12.78
CA VAL A 443 0.11 -22.84 12.85
C VAL A 443 -0.68 -22.61 11.56
N ILE A 444 -0.06 -22.83 10.40
CA ILE A 444 -0.71 -22.70 9.10
C ILE A 444 -1.87 -23.69 8.99
N LEU A 445 -1.66 -24.96 9.35
CA LEU A 445 -2.71 -25.99 9.28
C LEU A 445 -3.90 -25.66 10.19
N HIS A 446 -3.63 -25.10 11.37
CA HIS A 446 -4.67 -24.76 12.35
C HIS A 446 -5.51 -23.56 11.92
N PHE A 447 -4.86 -22.49 11.46
CA PHE A 447 -5.52 -21.21 11.24
C PHE A 447 -6.01 -20.96 9.82
N VAL A 448 -5.36 -21.51 8.78
CA VAL A 448 -5.72 -21.19 7.39
C VAL A 448 -7.00 -21.91 7.00
N ASP A 449 -8.04 -21.15 6.69
CA ASP A 449 -9.33 -21.66 6.23
C ASP A 449 -9.28 -22.10 4.76
N ARG A 450 -8.54 -21.36 3.92
CA ARG A 450 -8.35 -21.69 2.50
C ARG A 450 -7.03 -21.20 1.93
N PHE A 451 -6.58 -21.88 0.89
CA PHE A 451 -5.44 -21.47 0.09
C PHE A 451 -5.87 -20.84 -1.24
N GLU A 452 -5.11 -19.84 -1.70
CA GLU A 452 -5.33 -19.21 -3.00
C GLU A 452 -4.95 -20.16 -4.15
N ALA A 453 -5.69 -20.02 -5.26
CA ALA A 453 -5.55 -20.88 -6.44
C ALA A 453 -4.23 -20.69 -7.18
#